data_AF-A0AAW0XC74-F1
#
_entry.id   AF-A0AAW0XC74-F1
#
_cell.length_a   1.000
_cell.length_b   1.000
_cell.length_c   1.000
_cell.angle_alpha   90.00
_cell.angle_beta   90.00
_cell.angle_gamma   90.00
#
_symmetry.space_group_name_H-M   'P 1'
#
loop_
_entity.id
_entity.type
_entity.pdbx_description
1 polymer ?
#
loop_
_entity_poly.entity_id
_entity_poly.type
_entity_poly.pdbx_seq_one_letter_code
_entity_poly.pdbx_strand_id
1 'polypeptide(L)'
;NSEKIKRIHNIWSDGVGVVSLHVFQNTIPVEAWTREAAMISAIGLENLCNSIQGTFYGLPSTWSWAERRQLGTHLLYRTLNIFMNEGERQLRPSDIAPPDWMK
;
A
#
# COMPACT_ATOMS: atom_id res chain seq x y z
N ASN A 1 -3.57 8.67 -20.37
CA ASN A 1 -4.04 7.90 -19.20
C ASN A 1 -2.95 6.94 -18.74
N SER A 2 -2.50 7.08 -17.50
CA SER A 2 -1.49 6.20 -16.88
C SER A 2 -2.02 4.76 -16.77
N GLU A 3 -1.16 3.77 -16.95
CA GLU A 3 -1.52 2.34 -16.86
C GLU A 3 -2.13 1.99 -15.49
N LYS A 4 -1.68 2.67 -14.43
CA LYS A 4 -2.25 2.56 -13.08
C LYS A 4 -3.73 2.96 -13.04
N ILE A 5 -4.09 4.05 -13.72
CA ILE A 5 -5.47 4.57 -13.76
C ILE A 5 -6.37 3.61 -14.53
N LYS A 6 -5.90 3.10 -15.68
CA LYS A 6 -6.67 2.10 -16.45
C LYS A 6 -6.97 0.86 -15.62
N ARG A 7 -5.99 0.37 -14.86
CA ARG A 7 -6.18 -0.80 -13.97
C ARG A 7 -7.23 -0.55 -12.90
N ILE A 8 -7.26 0.65 -12.31
CA ILE A 8 -8.31 1.02 -11.34
C ILE A 8 -9.69 1.01 -12.02
N HIS A 9 -9.83 1.59 -13.22
CA HIS A 9 -11.09 1.53 -13.96
C HIS A 9 -11.52 0.11 -14.31
N ASN A 10 -10.58 -0.79 -14.64
CA ASN A 10 -10.89 -2.19 -14.92
C ASN A 10 -11.45 -2.88 -13.67
N ILE A 11 -10.80 -2.70 -12.50
CA ILE A 11 -11.30 -3.22 -11.22
C ILE A 11 -12.74 -2.74 -10.96
N TRP A 12 -13.01 -1.45 -11.18
CA TRP A 12 -14.36 -0.89 -11.01
C TRP A 12 -15.37 -1.42 -12.03
N SER A 13 -14.94 -1.69 -13.26
CA SER A 13 -15.80 -2.24 -14.32
C SER A 13 -16.24 -3.67 -14.02
N ASP A 14 -15.44 -4.42 -13.24
CA ASP A 14 -15.77 -5.77 -12.76
C ASP A 14 -16.75 -5.75 -11.57
N GLY A 15 -17.27 -4.58 -11.16
CA GLY A 15 -18.24 -4.43 -10.08
C GLY A 15 -17.65 -4.50 -8.67
N VAL A 16 -16.32 -4.55 -8.55
CA VAL A 16 -15.58 -4.54 -7.29
C VAL A 16 -14.81 -3.22 -7.11
N GLY A 17 -14.33 -2.95 -5.90
CA GLY A 17 -13.51 -1.77 -5.61
C GLY A 17 -12.06 -2.10 -5.32
N VAL A 18 -11.23 -1.06 -5.31
CA VAL A 18 -9.81 -1.18 -4.93
C VAL A 18 -9.72 -1.38 -3.43
N VAL A 19 -9.13 -2.48 -2.99
CA VAL A 19 -8.92 -2.74 -1.55
C VAL A 19 -7.99 -1.68 -0.97
N SER A 20 -8.45 -0.99 0.07
CA SER A 20 -7.69 0.02 0.80
C SER A 20 -7.61 -0.39 2.26
N LEU A 21 -6.40 -0.66 2.73
CA LEU A 21 -6.15 -1.13 4.10
C LEU A 21 -5.48 -0.03 4.93
N HIS A 22 -6.11 0.32 6.04
CA HIS A 22 -5.75 1.47 6.86
C HIS A 22 -4.83 1.05 8.02
N VAL A 23 -3.59 0.69 7.72
CA VAL A 23 -2.60 0.32 8.74
C VAL A 23 -1.74 1.50 9.19
N PHE A 24 -1.11 1.35 10.35
CA PHE A 24 0.01 2.21 10.78
C PHE A 24 -0.34 3.70 10.92
N GLN A 25 -1.45 4.01 11.59
CA GLN A 25 -1.89 5.38 11.84
C GLN A 25 -0.87 6.20 12.64
N ASN A 26 -0.96 7.54 12.53
CA ASN A 26 -0.12 8.51 13.24
C ASN A 26 1.39 8.37 12.97
N THR A 27 1.75 7.94 11.76
CA THR A 27 3.15 7.75 11.35
C THR A 27 3.66 8.99 10.61
N ILE A 28 4.88 9.45 10.93
CA ILE A 28 5.51 10.55 10.20
C ILE A 28 5.87 10.13 8.76
N PRO A 29 5.95 11.05 7.78
CA PRO A 29 6.16 10.68 6.37
C PRO A 29 7.38 9.78 6.14
N VAL A 30 8.49 10.10 6.80
CA VAL A 30 9.77 9.39 6.64
C VAL A 30 9.68 7.93 7.10
N GLU A 31 8.91 7.68 8.15
CA GLU A 31 8.67 6.34 8.65
C GLU A 31 7.68 5.58 7.77
N ALA A 32 6.64 6.26 7.26
CA ALA A 32 5.70 5.67 6.32
C ALA A 32 6.39 5.19 5.04
N TRP A 33 7.25 6.03 4.43
CA TRP A 33 8.03 5.67 3.25
C TRP A 33 9.00 4.51 3.53
N THR A 34 9.64 4.51 4.69
CA THR A 34 10.56 3.43 5.07
C THR A 34 9.81 2.10 5.24
N ARG A 35 8.61 2.12 5.85
CA ARG A 35 7.75 0.94 6.00
C ARG A 35 7.26 0.42 4.65
N GLU A 36 6.82 1.32 3.76
CA GLU A 36 6.46 0.97 2.38
C GLU A 36 7.64 0.29 1.66
N ALA A 37 8.83 0.90 1.73
CA ALA A 37 10.02 0.34 1.12
C ALA A 37 10.39 -1.04 1.66
N ALA A 38 10.26 -1.24 2.98
CA ALA A 38 10.48 -2.53 3.62
C ALA A 38 9.48 -3.59 3.12
N MET A 39 8.18 -3.28 3.10
CA MET A 39 7.14 -4.21 2.65
C MET A 39 7.30 -4.58 1.18
N ILE A 40 7.58 -3.61 0.29
CA ILE A 40 7.84 -3.87 -1.13
C ILE A 40 9.11 -4.72 -1.29
N SER A 41 10.17 -4.43 -0.53
CA SER A 41 11.42 -5.22 -0.58
C SER A 41 11.21 -6.68 -0.17
N ALA A 42 10.27 -6.95 0.74
CA ALA A 42 9.94 -8.30 1.20
C ALA A 42 9.10 -9.08 0.18
N ILE A 43 8.16 -8.42 -0.50
CA ILE A 43 7.33 -9.05 -1.55
C ILE A 43 8.09 -9.22 -2.87
N GLY A 44 8.98 -8.28 -3.21
CA GLY A 44 9.63 -8.18 -4.52
C GLY A 44 8.82 -7.34 -5.50
N LEU A 45 9.51 -6.49 -6.27
CA LEU A 45 8.88 -5.60 -7.26
C LEU A 45 8.24 -6.38 -8.41
N GLU A 46 8.82 -7.51 -8.77
CA GLU A 46 8.35 -8.43 -9.80
C GLU A 46 6.96 -9.02 -9.50
N ASN A 47 6.57 -9.04 -8.22
CA ASN A 47 5.27 -9.54 -7.76
C ASN A 47 4.24 -8.41 -7.54
N LEU A 48 4.63 -7.17 -7.80
CA LEU A 48 3.83 -5.97 -7.53
C LEU A 48 3.66 -5.12 -8.78
N CYS A 49 2.73 -4.17 -8.69
CA CYS A 49 2.51 -3.17 -9.75
C CYS A 49 3.24 -1.86 -9.46
N ASN A 50 3.95 -1.80 -8.33
CA ASN A 50 4.77 -0.67 -7.94
C ASN A 50 5.93 -0.53 -8.92
N SER A 51 6.21 0.71 -9.34
CA SER A 51 7.28 1.00 -10.30
C SER A 51 8.65 1.13 -9.62
N ILE A 52 8.64 1.44 -8.32
CA ILE A 52 9.83 1.67 -7.51
C ILE A 52 9.67 0.97 -6.17
N GLN A 53 10.79 0.54 -5.59
CA GLN A 53 10.80 -0.11 -4.29
C GLN A 53 10.55 0.90 -3.15
N GLY A 54 10.89 2.17 -3.35
CA GLY A 54 10.90 3.18 -2.30
C GLY A 54 12.28 3.32 -1.65
N THR A 55 12.39 4.28 -0.73
CA THR A 55 13.65 4.68 -0.09
C THR A 55 13.61 4.40 1.39
N PHE A 56 14.72 3.88 1.93
CA PHE A 56 14.92 3.70 3.37
C PHE A 56 15.53 4.97 3.95
N TYR A 57 14.99 5.44 5.07
CA TYR A 57 15.47 6.61 5.78
C TYR A 57 15.87 6.27 7.21
N GLY A 58 16.60 7.18 7.86
CA GLY A 58 17.02 7.02 9.26
C GLY A 58 17.89 5.78 9.47
N LEU A 59 17.75 5.14 10.63
CA LEU A 59 18.55 3.96 10.98
C LEU A 59 18.38 2.79 9.98
N PRO A 60 17.17 2.44 9.47
CA PRO A 60 17.02 1.40 8.46
C PRO A 60 17.81 1.62 7.15
N SER A 61 18.22 2.85 6.86
CA SER A 61 19.06 3.15 5.68
C SER A 61 20.48 2.59 5.79
N THR A 62 20.96 2.24 6.99
CA THR A 62 22.28 1.62 7.19
C THR A 62 22.22 0.09 7.29
N TRP A 63 21.01 -0.49 7.36
CA TRP A 63 20.81 -1.92 7.49
C TRP A 63 21.13 -2.68 6.20
N SER A 64 21.49 -3.95 6.35
CA SER A 64 21.62 -4.90 5.25
C SER A 64 20.27 -5.16 4.58
N TRP A 65 20.30 -5.68 3.35
CA TRP A 65 19.09 -6.06 2.64
C TRP A 65 18.31 -7.18 3.34
N ALA A 66 18.99 -8.09 4.06
CA ALA A 66 18.34 -9.14 4.81
C ALA A 66 17.49 -8.56 5.96
N GLU A 67 18.05 -7.65 6.75
CA GLU A 67 17.35 -6.98 7.86
C GLU A 67 16.17 -6.15 7.36
N ARG A 68 16.34 -5.41 6.25
CA ARG A 68 15.25 -4.64 5.63
C ARG A 68 14.08 -5.52 5.19
N ARG A 69 14.36 -6.69 4.61
CA ARG A 69 13.33 -7.67 4.22
C ARG A 69 12.66 -8.32 5.43
N GLN A 70 13.41 -8.59 6.49
CA GLN A 70 12.84 -9.10 7.74
C GLN A 70 11.87 -8.08 8.36
N LEU A 71 12.23 -6.80 8.38
CA LEU A 71 11.32 -5.73 8.79
C LEU A 71 10.05 -5.73 7.92
N GLY A 72 10.20 -5.77 6.60
CA GLY A 72 9.07 -5.83 5.66
C GLY A 72 8.14 -7.02 5.92
N THR A 73 8.71 -8.21 6.14
CA THR A 73 7.98 -9.44 6.44
C THR A 73 7.19 -9.31 7.74
N HIS A 74 7.81 -8.77 8.79
CA HIS A 74 7.13 -8.52 10.06
C HIS A 74 5.96 -7.52 9.91
N LEU A 75 6.17 -6.44 9.16
CA LEU A 75 5.12 -5.46 8.88
C LEU A 75 3.96 -6.08 8.11
N LEU A 76 4.23 -6.91 7.09
CA LEU A 76 3.20 -7.62 6.33
C LEU A 76 2.41 -8.58 7.21
N TYR A 77 3.06 -9.32 8.11
CA TYR A 77 2.38 -10.18 9.07
C TYR A 77 1.45 -9.38 9.99
N ARG A 78 1.88 -8.21 10.48
CA ARG A 78 1.03 -7.31 11.26
C ARG A 78 -0.15 -6.79 10.44
N THR A 79 0.10 -6.38 9.20
CA THR A 79 -0.91 -5.91 8.26
C THR A 79 -1.96 -6.99 7.97
N LEU A 80 -1.54 -8.25 7.82
CA LEU A 80 -2.44 -9.39 7.67
C LEU A 80 -3.35 -9.56 8.89
N ASN A 81 -2.81 -9.51 10.10
CA ASN A 81 -3.62 -9.63 11.31
C ASN A 81 -4.67 -8.50 11.43
N ILE A 82 -4.32 -7.29 11.03
CA ILE A 82 -5.26 -6.16 10.96
C ILE A 82 -6.35 -6.45 9.92
N PHE A 83 -5.97 -6.88 8.72
CA PHE A 83 -6.92 -7.24 7.66
C PHE A 83 -7.89 -8.36 8.10
N MET A 84 -7.39 -9.39 8.78
CA MET A 84 -8.22 -10.49 9.28
C MET A 84 -9.21 -10.04 10.37
N ASN A 85 -8.87 -9.00 11.14
CA ASN A 85 -9.71 -8.48 12.21
C ASN A 85 -10.71 -7.42 11.73
N GLU A 86 -10.30 -6.53 10.83
CA GLU A 86 -11.11 -5.43 10.32
C GLU A 86 -11.93 -5.80 9.08
N GLY A 87 -11.48 -6.83 8.34
CA GLY A 87 -12.05 -7.22 7.06
C GLY A 87 -11.59 -6.33 5.90
N GLU A 88 -12.22 -6.57 4.75
CA GLU A 88 -11.91 -5.87 3.52
C GLU A 88 -12.71 -4.57 3.40
N ARG A 89 -12.01 -3.47 3.08
CA ARG A 89 -12.63 -2.21 2.66
C ARG A 89 -12.27 -1.91 1.22
N GLN A 90 -13.29 -1.69 0.39
CA GLN A 90 -13.16 -1.37 -1.03
C GLN A 90 -13.43 0.12 -1.28
N LEU A 91 -12.61 0.74 -2.12
CA LEU A 91 -12.83 2.07 -2.70
C LEU A 91 -13.45 1.94 -4.08
N ARG A 92 -14.62 2.54 -4.25
CA ARG A 92 -15.45 2.57 -5.46
C ARG A 92 -15.54 4.00 -5.99
N PRO A 93 -15.99 4.20 -7.25
CA PRO A 93 -16.16 5.53 -7.82
C PRO A 93 -17.01 6.46 -6.95
N SER A 94 -18.04 5.94 -6.28
CA SER A 94 -18.92 6.68 -5.38
C SER A 94 -18.22 7.24 -4.14
N ASP A 95 -17.10 6.63 -3.72
CA ASP A 95 -16.37 7.03 -2.50
C ASP A 95 -15.42 8.21 -2.74
N ILE A 96 -15.13 8.52 -4.02
CA ILE A 96 -14.18 9.56 -4.43
C ILE A 96 -14.82 10.66 -5.27
N ALA A 97 -16.03 10.44 -5.79
CA ALA A 97 -16.72 11.43 -6.60
C ALA A 97 -17.14 12.62 -5.73
N PRO A 98 -17.04 13.86 -6.26
CA PRO A 98 -17.63 15.01 -5.59
C PRO A 98 -19.12 14.73 -5.38
N PRO A 99 -19.67 15.07 -4.20
CA PRO A 99 -21.10 14.97 -3.96
C PRO A 99 -21.85 15.81 -5.00
N ASP A 100 -23.08 15.42 -5.34
CA ASP A 100 -23.79 15.97 -6.50
C ASP A 100 -23.99 17.50 -6.46
N TRP A 101 -23.89 18.14 -5.29
CA TRP A 101 -23.92 19.60 -5.15
C TRP A 101 -22.63 20.33 -5.57
N MET A 102 -21.54 19.60 -5.82
CA MET A 102 -20.26 20.13 -6.33
C MET A 102 -20.10 19.99 -7.86
N LYS A 103 -21.08 19.39 -8.56
CA LYS A 103 -21.10 19.25 -10.02
C LYS A 103 -21.92 20.37 -10.64
#